data_AF-A0A6P0Y3K2-F1
#
_entry.id   AF-A0A6P0Y3K2-F1
#
_cell.length_a   1.000
_cell.length_b   1.000
_cell.length_c   1.000
_cell.angle_alpha   90.00
_cell.angle_beta   90.00
_cell.angle_gamma   90.00
#
_symmetry.space_group_name_H-M   'P 1'
#
loop_
_entity.id
_entity.type
_entity.pdbx_description
1 polymer ?
#
loop_
_entity_poly.entity_id
_entity_poly.type
_entity_poly.pdbx_seq_one_letter_code
_entity_poly.pdbx_strand_id
1 'polypeptide(L)'
;MISSVKIEKALENFPTTSSVIREIVRELETEILSQNSTVVTAEDARLKIIQAIKQILEKDITLQYAGAIEDELLAEPEKYLEAQTQWIEAIYSYQQKFFSSGFGYIEPDKQTAGRLKCNVADLLDIQLPRRPRYCE
;
A
#
# COMPACT_ATOMS: atom_id res chain seq x y z
N MET A 1 -4.26 13.54 13.44
CA MET A 1 -4.23 14.22 12.14
C MET A 1 -2.77 14.52 11.80
N ILE A 2 -2.33 14.26 10.57
CA ILE A 2 -0.96 14.55 10.12
C ILE A 2 -0.79 16.07 9.95
N SER A 3 0.39 16.63 10.28
CA SER A 3 0.67 18.06 10.11
C SER A 3 0.96 18.41 8.65
N SER A 4 0.69 19.65 8.22
CA SER A 4 0.98 20.14 6.86
C SER A 4 2.42 19.88 6.41
N VAL A 5 3.41 20.19 7.26
CA VAL A 5 4.84 19.95 6.98
C VAL A 5 5.14 18.46 6.71
N LYS A 6 4.40 17.55 7.36
CA LYS A 6 4.55 16.11 7.12
C LYS A 6 3.86 15.68 5.83
N ILE A 7 2.71 16.29 5.49
CA ILE A 7 2.04 16.06 4.19
C ILE A 7 2.95 16.48 3.05
N GLU A 8 3.53 17.69 3.09
CA GLU A 8 4.44 18.19 2.05
C GLU A 8 5.62 17.24 1.84
N LYS A 9 6.28 16.85 2.92
CA LYS A 9 7.37 15.87 2.86
C LYS A 9 6.91 14.50 2.34
N ALA A 10 5.72 14.06 2.70
CA ALA A 10 5.17 12.79 2.21
C ALA A 10 4.80 12.84 0.73
N LEU A 11 4.33 13.99 0.23
CA LEU A 11 4.08 14.22 -1.20
C LEU A 11 5.38 14.16 -2.00
N GLU A 12 6.46 14.77 -1.51
CA GLU A 12 7.80 14.67 -2.13
C GLU A 12 8.28 13.22 -2.25
N ASN A 13 7.92 12.37 -1.28
CA ASN A 13 8.29 10.96 -1.21
C ASN A 13 7.20 10.02 -1.77
N PHE A 14 6.12 10.57 -2.32
CA PHE A 14 4.99 9.77 -2.80
C PHE A 14 5.36 8.89 -3.99
N PRO A 15 6.20 9.31 -4.97
CA PRO A 15 6.64 8.41 -6.04
C PRO A 15 7.30 7.13 -5.53
N THR A 16 8.12 7.24 -4.48
CA THR A 16 8.72 6.09 -3.79
C THR A 16 7.66 5.22 -3.14
N THR A 17 6.69 5.84 -2.46
CA THR A 17 5.56 5.14 -1.85
C THR A 17 4.76 4.34 -2.88
N SER A 18 4.42 4.96 -4.01
CA SER A 18 3.71 4.30 -5.12
C SER A 18 4.51 3.12 -5.65
N SER A 19 5.83 3.28 -5.84
CA SER A 19 6.69 2.19 -6.28
C SER A 19 6.69 1.01 -5.31
N VAL A 20 6.81 1.27 -4.01
CA VAL A 20 6.82 0.22 -2.97
C VAL A 20 5.48 -0.50 -2.90
N ILE A 21 4.36 0.22 -2.98
CA ILE A 21 3.03 -0.40 -3.00
C ILE A 21 2.85 -1.27 -4.25
N ARG A 22 3.26 -0.80 -5.43
CA ARG A 22 3.22 -1.58 -6.68
C ARG A 22 4.07 -2.86 -6.57
N GLU A 23 5.23 -2.77 -5.94
CA GLU A 23 6.09 -3.93 -5.69
C GLU A 23 5.43 -4.95 -4.76
N ILE A 24 4.88 -4.51 -3.62
CA ILE A 24 4.12 -5.39 -2.71
C ILE A 24 3.00 -6.11 -3.46
N VAL A 25 2.23 -5.38 -4.28
CA VAL A 25 1.14 -5.96 -5.08
C VAL A 25 1.68 -7.04 -6.01
N ARG A 26 2.74 -6.74 -6.77
CA ARG A 26 3.33 -7.68 -7.74
C ARG A 26 3.90 -8.93 -7.07
N GLU A 27 4.59 -8.78 -5.94
CA GLU A 27 5.16 -9.89 -5.21
C GLU A 27 4.06 -10.83 -4.68
N LEU A 28 3.03 -10.28 -4.05
CA LEU A 28 1.91 -11.06 -3.53
C LEU A 28 1.08 -11.72 -4.65
N GLU A 29 0.91 -11.05 -5.77
CA GLU A 29 0.25 -11.61 -6.96
C GLU A 29 1.00 -12.85 -7.45
N THR A 30 2.33 -12.76 -7.52
CA THR A 30 3.19 -13.89 -7.90
C THR A 30 3.02 -15.06 -6.93
N GLU A 31 2.91 -14.81 -5.63
CA GLU A 31 2.69 -15.85 -4.62
C GLU A 31 1.29 -16.49 -4.71
N ILE A 32 0.25 -15.69 -4.97
CA ILE A 32 -1.11 -16.23 -5.16
C ILE A 32 -1.14 -17.16 -6.39
N LEU A 33 -0.53 -16.73 -7.50
CA LEU A 33 -0.52 -17.49 -8.74
C LEU A 33 0.33 -18.77 -8.64
N SER A 34 1.41 -18.74 -7.87
CA SER A 34 2.24 -19.93 -7.62
C SER A 34 1.52 -20.96 -6.74
N GLN A 35 0.71 -20.51 -5.79
CA GLN A 35 -0.01 -21.37 -4.82
C GLN A 35 -1.36 -21.87 -5.35
N ASN A 36 -2.03 -21.10 -6.21
CA ASN A 36 -3.38 -21.41 -6.73
C ASN A 36 -3.36 -21.62 -8.26
N SER A 37 -2.75 -22.72 -8.67
CA SER A 37 -2.33 -22.98 -10.06
C SER A 37 -3.44 -23.21 -11.10
N THR A 38 -4.73 -23.11 -10.77
CA THR A 38 -5.80 -23.48 -11.72
C THR A 38 -7.10 -22.65 -11.70
N VAL A 39 -7.30 -21.70 -10.78
CA VAL A 39 -8.62 -21.02 -10.63
C VAL A 39 -8.54 -19.49 -10.61
N VAL A 40 -7.39 -18.89 -10.25
CA VAL A 40 -7.28 -17.45 -10.02
C VAL A 40 -6.52 -16.79 -11.16
N THR A 41 -7.10 -15.76 -11.78
CA THR A 41 -6.39 -14.95 -12.78
C THR A 41 -5.48 -13.92 -12.11
N ALA A 42 -4.48 -13.42 -12.85
CA ALA A 42 -3.60 -12.34 -12.37
C ALA A 42 -4.40 -11.09 -11.97
N GLU A 43 -5.43 -10.74 -12.74
CA GLU A 43 -6.31 -9.61 -12.47
C GLU A 43 -7.11 -9.79 -11.18
N ASP A 44 -7.70 -10.98 -10.96
CA ASP A 44 -8.45 -11.28 -9.74
C ASP A 44 -7.54 -11.22 -8.49
N ALA A 45 -6.32 -11.76 -8.60
CA ALA A 45 -5.33 -11.71 -7.54
C ALA A 45 -4.97 -10.25 -7.21
N ARG A 46 -4.67 -9.46 -8.23
CA ARG A 46 -4.33 -8.04 -8.09
C ARG A 46 -5.45 -7.24 -7.43
N LEU A 47 -6.70 -7.43 -7.84
CA LEU A 47 -7.86 -6.76 -7.27
C LEU A 47 -8.04 -7.11 -5.78
N LYS A 48 -7.92 -8.39 -5.41
CA LYS A 48 -7.99 -8.82 -4.00
C LYS A 48 -6.89 -8.19 -3.15
N ILE A 49 -5.66 -8.14 -3.66
CA ILE A 49 -4.53 -7.53 -2.95
C ILE A 49 -4.76 -6.02 -2.75
N ILE A 50 -5.20 -5.31 -3.79
CA ILE A 50 -5.51 -3.88 -3.70
C ILE A 50 -6.62 -3.64 -2.67
N GLN A 51 -7.69 -4.44 -2.70
CA GLN A 51 -8.78 -4.35 -1.71
C GLN A 51 -8.28 -4.58 -0.29
N ALA A 52 -7.44 -5.60 -0.07
CA ALA A 52 -6.82 -5.90 1.22
C ALA A 52 -5.95 -4.74 1.72
N ILE A 53 -5.12 -4.12 0.85
CA ILE A 53 -4.33 -2.93 1.21
C ILE A 53 -5.26 -1.80 1.68
N LYS A 54 -6.33 -1.51 0.93
CA LYS A 54 -7.27 -0.44 1.31
C LYS A 54 -7.97 -0.74 2.64
N GLN A 55 -8.33 -1.99 2.89
CA GLN A 55 -8.92 -2.43 4.16
C GLN A 55 -7.95 -2.22 5.33
N ILE A 56 -6.69 -2.64 5.18
CA ILE A 56 -5.64 -2.53 6.21
C ILE A 56 -5.33 -1.06 6.53
N LEU A 57 -5.33 -0.20 5.51
CA LEU A 57 -5.11 1.23 5.71
C LEU A 57 -6.33 1.95 6.33
N GLU A 58 -7.41 1.22 6.63
CA GLU A 58 -8.59 1.65 7.41
C GLU A 58 -9.13 3.05 7.01
N LYS A 59 -9.19 3.28 5.70
CA LYS A 59 -9.86 4.44 5.11
C LYS A 59 -10.95 3.94 4.19
N ASP A 60 -12.16 3.76 4.74
CA ASP A 60 -13.46 3.61 4.08
C ASP A 60 -13.43 3.40 2.55
N ILE A 61 -12.79 2.33 2.03
CA ILE A 61 -12.78 1.90 0.62
C ILE A 61 -12.40 2.98 -0.46
N THR A 62 -12.19 4.24 -0.10
CA THR A 62 -12.19 5.41 -0.99
C THR A 62 -10.83 5.69 -1.60
N LEU A 63 -9.77 5.05 -1.10
CA LEU A 63 -8.43 5.21 -1.64
C LEU A 63 -8.39 4.84 -3.12
N GLN A 64 -8.13 5.82 -3.98
CA GLN A 64 -8.05 5.62 -5.42
C GLN A 64 -6.68 5.07 -5.78
N TYR A 65 -6.58 3.73 -5.83
CA TYR A 65 -5.32 3.04 -6.17
C TYR A 65 -4.84 3.46 -7.57
N ALA A 66 -5.70 3.31 -8.58
CA ALA A 66 -5.34 3.65 -9.95
C ALA A 66 -4.98 5.14 -10.10
N GLY A 67 -5.75 6.02 -9.42
CA GLY A 67 -5.50 7.45 -9.40
C GLY A 67 -4.16 7.86 -8.79
N ALA A 68 -3.82 7.38 -7.59
CA ALA A 68 -2.61 7.83 -6.87
C ALA A 68 -1.38 6.94 -7.10
N ILE A 69 -1.57 5.62 -7.20
CA ILE A 69 -0.49 4.62 -7.24
C ILE A 69 -0.14 4.24 -8.68
N GLU A 70 -1.09 4.25 -9.62
CA GLU A 70 -0.84 3.98 -11.05
C GLU A 70 -0.83 5.24 -11.91
N ASP A 71 -0.94 6.41 -11.28
CA ASP A 71 -0.80 7.71 -11.92
C ASP A 71 -1.88 8.01 -12.99
N GLU A 72 -3.05 7.34 -12.94
CA GLU A 72 -4.14 7.56 -13.91
C GLU A 72 -4.71 8.98 -13.88
N LEU A 73 -4.60 9.67 -12.74
CA LEU A 73 -5.06 11.06 -12.57
C LEU A 73 -3.98 12.09 -12.88
N LEU A 74 -2.81 11.73 -13.40
CA LEU A 74 -1.70 12.66 -13.63
C LEU A 74 -2.09 13.89 -14.49
N ALA A 75 -3.05 13.72 -15.41
CA ALA A 75 -3.58 14.79 -16.26
C ALA A 75 -4.60 15.70 -15.55
N GLU A 76 -5.00 15.37 -14.32
CA GLU A 76 -5.94 16.11 -13.46
C GLU A 76 -5.26 16.47 -12.12
N PRO A 77 -4.37 17.48 -12.10
CA PRO A 77 -3.45 17.71 -10.98
C PRO A 77 -4.12 17.86 -9.61
N GLU A 78 -5.28 18.51 -9.55
CA GLU A 78 -6.03 18.69 -8.30
C GLU A 78 -6.54 17.35 -7.75
N LYS A 79 -7.12 16.50 -8.61
CA LYS A 79 -7.60 15.17 -8.22
C LYS A 79 -6.45 14.23 -7.87
N TYR A 80 -5.33 14.33 -8.60
CA TYR A 80 -4.13 13.56 -8.30
C TYR A 80 -3.58 13.90 -6.92
N LEU A 81 -3.45 15.20 -6.62
CA LEU A 81 -2.99 15.68 -5.32
C LEU A 81 -3.94 15.26 -4.19
N GLU A 82 -5.25 15.34 -4.41
CA GLU A 82 -6.26 14.87 -3.45
C GLU A 82 -6.10 13.36 -3.18
N ALA A 83 -6.00 12.55 -4.23
CA ALA A 83 -5.82 11.11 -4.11
C ALA A 83 -4.52 10.76 -3.37
N GLN A 84 -3.40 11.41 -3.68
CA GLN A 84 -2.14 11.22 -2.96
C GLN A 84 -2.26 11.61 -1.48
N THR A 85 -2.91 12.72 -1.18
CA THR A 85 -3.13 13.19 0.19
C THR A 85 -3.95 12.19 1.01
N GLN A 86 -5.01 11.63 0.43
CA GLN A 86 -5.82 10.60 1.08
C GLN A 86 -4.99 9.35 1.43
N TRP A 87 -4.12 8.92 0.51
CA TRP A 87 -3.18 7.82 0.74
C TRP A 87 -2.17 8.15 1.84
N ILE A 88 -1.60 9.36 1.84
CA ILE A 88 -0.64 9.82 2.85
C ILE A 88 -1.26 9.75 4.25
N GLU A 89 -2.49 10.24 4.39
CA GLU A 89 -3.20 10.20 5.67
C GLU A 89 -3.50 8.78 6.14
N ALA A 90 -3.86 7.90 5.21
CA ALA A 90 -4.13 6.50 5.49
C ALA A 90 -2.86 5.76 5.96
N ILE A 91 -1.75 5.96 5.24
CA ILE A 91 -0.43 5.41 5.58
C ILE A 91 0.04 5.96 6.93
N TYR A 92 -0.14 7.26 7.18
CA TYR A 92 0.21 7.87 8.46
C TYR A 92 -0.59 7.22 9.60
N SER A 93 -1.89 7.08 9.43
CA SER A 93 -2.78 6.48 10.43
C SER A 93 -2.42 5.02 10.70
N TYR A 94 -2.12 4.26 9.65
CA TYR A 94 -1.60 2.91 9.73
C TYR A 94 -0.27 2.84 10.51
N GLN A 95 0.69 3.72 10.20
CA GLN A 95 1.97 3.79 10.90
C GLN A 95 1.80 4.08 12.40
N GLN A 96 0.86 4.95 12.77
CA GLN A 96 0.60 5.30 14.16
C GLN A 96 0.07 4.14 15.02
N LYS A 97 -0.50 3.10 14.41
CA LYS A 97 -0.95 1.89 15.14
C LYS A 97 0.20 1.00 15.59
N PHE A 98 1.34 1.10 14.91
CA PHE A 98 2.38 0.09 14.94
C PHE A 98 3.76 0.64 15.29
N PHE A 99 3.98 1.94 15.09
CA PHE A 99 5.28 2.58 15.27
C PHE A 99 5.16 3.83 16.12
N SER A 100 6.23 4.17 16.84
CA SER A 100 6.31 5.40 17.64
C SER A 100 6.36 6.68 16.79
N SER A 101 6.62 6.56 15.48
CA SER A 101 6.63 7.66 14.53
C SER A 101 5.92 7.28 13.23
N GLY A 102 5.21 8.26 12.67
CA GLY A 102 4.57 8.17 11.35
C GLY A 102 5.00 9.36 10.49
N PHE A 103 5.19 9.09 9.21
CA PHE A 103 5.60 10.07 8.20
C PHE A 103 4.60 10.17 7.04
N GLY A 104 3.69 9.22 6.88
CA GLY A 104 2.70 9.23 5.81
C GLY A 104 3.22 8.79 4.43
N TYR A 105 4.46 8.31 4.36
CA TYR A 105 5.05 7.70 3.17
C TYR A 105 5.71 6.37 3.51
N ILE A 106 5.94 5.54 2.50
CA ILE A 106 6.56 4.22 2.63
C ILE A 106 7.87 4.21 1.84
N GLU A 107 8.95 3.80 2.51
CA GLU A 107 10.25 3.56 1.88
C GLU A 107 10.49 2.05 1.72
N PRO A 108 11.27 1.64 0.71
CA PRO A 108 11.67 0.25 0.54
C PRO A 108 12.48 -0.24 1.75
N ASP A 109 12.35 -1.53 2.05
CA ASP A 109 13.06 -2.22 3.15
C ASP A 109 12.85 -1.65 4.56
N LYS A 110 11.88 -0.75 4.74
CA LYS A 110 11.50 -0.21 6.05
C LYS A 110 10.36 -1.01 6.67
N GLN A 111 10.18 -0.77 7.97
CA GLN A 111 9.20 -1.44 8.81
C GLN A 111 7.78 -1.37 8.23
N THR A 112 7.36 -0.20 7.74
CA THR A 112 6.03 -0.01 7.15
C THR A 112 5.79 -0.91 5.93
N ALA A 113 6.76 -0.98 4.99
CA ALA A 113 6.65 -1.79 3.78
C ALA A 113 6.54 -3.28 4.12
N GLY A 114 7.49 -3.76 4.95
CA GLY A 114 7.50 -5.15 5.39
C GLY A 114 6.19 -5.51 6.10
N ARG A 115 5.77 -4.69 7.06
CA ARG A 115 4.54 -4.96 7.82
C ARG A 115 3.28 -4.92 6.97
N LEU A 116 3.16 -3.96 6.05
CA LEU A 116 2.02 -3.89 5.13
C LEU A 116 1.94 -5.16 4.29
N LYS A 117 3.05 -5.61 3.71
CA LYS A 117 3.12 -6.88 2.95
C LYS A 117 2.66 -8.07 3.81
N CYS A 118 3.12 -8.17 5.06
CA CYS A 118 2.71 -9.25 5.96
C CYS A 118 1.22 -9.20 6.29
N ASN A 119 0.70 -8.02 6.65
CA ASN A 119 -0.71 -7.87 6.99
C ASN A 119 -1.62 -8.24 5.82
N VAL A 120 -1.23 -7.87 4.58
CA VAL A 120 -1.98 -8.27 3.39
C VAL A 120 -1.90 -9.78 3.17
N ALA A 121 -0.71 -10.36 3.32
CA ALA A 121 -0.53 -11.80 3.20
C ALA A 121 -1.36 -12.57 4.23
N ASP A 122 -1.37 -12.13 5.49
CA ASP A 122 -2.14 -12.75 6.56
C ASP A 122 -3.65 -12.57 6.34
N LEU A 123 -4.11 -11.41 5.86
CA LEU A 123 -5.51 -11.17 5.56
C LEU A 123 -6.04 -12.04 4.40
N LEU A 124 -5.16 -12.40 3.46
CA LEU A 124 -5.49 -13.20 2.27
C LEU A 124 -4.99 -14.65 2.36
N ASP A 125 -4.52 -15.09 3.53
CA ASP A 125 -3.95 -16.42 3.77
C ASP A 125 -2.85 -16.84 2.77
N ILE A 126 -2.02 -15.88 2.33
CA ILE A 126 -0.91 -16.09 1.39
C ILE A 126 0.33 -16.56 2.16
N GLN A 127 0.89 -17.71 1.77
CA GLN A 127 2.15 -18.18 2.37
C GLN A 127 3.34 -17.44 1.74
N LEU A 128 4.00 -16.56 2.49
CA LEU A 128 5.22 -15.91 2.01
C LEU A 128 6.42 -16.86 2.10
N PRO A 129 7.20 -17.08 1.02
CA PRO A 129 8.41 -17.91 1.06
C PRO A 129 9.44 -17.42 2.08
N ARG A 130 9.49 -16.09 2.26
CA ARG A 130 10.26 -15.43 3.30
C ARG A 130 9.43 -14.31 3.89
N ARG A 131 9.01 -14.48 5.15
CA ARG A 131 8.34 -13.42 5.91
C ARG A 131 9.32 -12.26 6.18
N PRO A 132 8.97 -11.00 5.85
CA PRO A 132 9.74 -9.84 6.25
C PRO A 132 10.04 -9.83 7.75
N ARG A 133 11.17 -9.23 8.15
CA ARG A 133 11.57 -9.13 9.58
C ARG A 133 10.53 -8.39 10.44
N TYR A 134 9.68 -7.59 9.82
CA TYR A 134 8.72 -6.70 10.47
C TYR A 134 7.27 -7.19 10.35
N CYS A 135 7.05 -8.50 10.21
CA CYS A 135 5.71 -9.09 10.28
C CYS A 135 5.13 -9.12 11.71
N GLU A 136 5.97 -9.00 12.73
CA GLU A 136 5.62 -9.05 14.16
C GLU A 136 5.78 -7.67 14.82
#